data_AF-A0A959SHD6-F1
#
_entry.id   AF-A0A959SHD6-F1
#
_cell.length_a   1.000
_cell.length_b   1.000
_cell.length_c   1.000
_cell.angle_alpha   90.00
_cell.angle_beta   90.00
_cell.angle_gamma   90.00
#
_symmetry.space_group_name_H-M   'P 1'
#
loop_
_entity.id
_entity.type
_entity.pdbx_description
1 polymer ?
#
loop_
_entity_poly.entity_id
_entity_poly.type
_entity_poly.pdbx_seq_one_letter_code
_entity_poly.pdbx_strand_id
1 'polypeptide(L)'
;MRPGVYCTVACAALTALSFGQTMTLASGTMTIAAGTTVELIGGIDWQIASGATLVNDGLIELGSTASIAESSGSPITGAGTEHAAGDLSAPFSEVDPGGLGLVLTMPAALGTFDLVRGHTPLLANGSIESIARWYRLQASPVPGNALDMVLHYDPTELNGGDPA
;
A
#
# COMPACT_ATOMS: atom_id res chain seq x y z
N MET A 1 59.84 -20.98 -10.29
CA MET A 1 58.63 -20.44 -9.64
C MET A 1 58.13 -19.28 -10.49
N ARG A 2 56.93 -19.34 -11.04
CA ARG A 2 56.34 -18.25 -11.85
C ARG A 2 55.45 -17.39 -10.96
N PRO A 3 55.54 -16.05 -11.01
CA PRO A 3 54.63 -15.18 -10.28
C PRO A 3 53.28 -15.13 -11.00
N GLY A 4 52.20 -15.43 -10.26
CA GLY A 4 50.82 -15.27 -10.72
C GLY A 4 50.33 -13.87 -10.37
N VAL A 5 49.77 -13.16 -11.36
CA VAL A 5 49.07 -11.90 -11.15
C VAL A 5 47.63 -12.24 -10.79
N TYR A 6 47.20 -11.84 -9.59
CA TYR A 6 45.81 -11.95 -9.16
C TYR A 6 45.08 -10.65 -9.51
N CYS A 7 44.06 -10.75 -10.35
CA CYS A 7 43.14 -9.66 -10.65
C CYS A 7 41.94 -9.79 -9.70
N THR A 8 41.86 -8.90 -8.71
CA THR A 8 40.72 -8.83 -7.80
C THR A 8 39.65 -7.94 -8.43
N VAL A 9 38.51 -8.52 -8.82
CA VAL A 9 37.36 -7.74 -9.29
C VAL A 9 36.56 -7.28 -8.08
N ALA A 10 36.61 -5.99 -7.78
CA ALA A 10 35.70 -5.37 -6.83
C ALA A 10 34.32 -5.20 -7.50
N CYS A 11 33.32 -5.92 -7.02
CA CYS A 11 31.92 -5.70 -7.41
C CYS A 11 31.47 -4.39 -6.74
N ALA A 12 31.43 -3.30 -7.49
CA ALA A 12 30.82 -2.06 -7.02
C ALA A 12 29.30 -2.27 -6.98
N ALA A 13 28.72 -2.25 -5.77
CA ALA A 13 27.28 -2.23 -5.60
C ALA A 13 26.73 -0.94 -6.24
N LEU A 14 26.03 -1.08 -7.37
CA LEU A 14 25.24 -0.01 -7.95
C LEU A 14 24.05 0.23 -7.01
N THR A 15 24.12 1.25 -6.15
CA THR A 15 22.92 1.81 -5.55
C THR A 15 22.11 2.47 -6.66
N ALA A 16 21.11 1.77 -7.18
CA ALA A 16 20.15 2.35 -8.10
C ALA A 16 19.45 3.53 -7.40
N LEU A 17 19.68 4.74 -7.89
CA LEU A 17 18.91 5.92 -7.50
C LEU A 17 17.51 5.73 -8.08
N SER A 18 16.56 5.30 -7.26
CA SER A 18 15.14 5.32 -7.62
C SER A 18 14.68 6.77 -7.60
N PHE A 19 14.53 7.38 -8.77
CA PHE A 19 13.72 8.59 -8.90
C PHE A 19 12.26 8.18 -8.68
N GLY A 20 11.57 8.83 -7.74
CA GLY A 20 10.13 8.62 -7.57
C GLY A 20 9.43 8.85 -8.90
N GLN A 21 8.66 7.87 -9.37
CA GLN A 21 7.85 7.97 -10.58
C GLN A 21 6.42 8.25 -10.17
N THR A 22 5.72 9.12 -10.89
CA THR A 22 4.29 9.34 -10.65
C THR A 22 3.51 8.70 -11.78
N MET A 23 2.55 7.85 -11.42
CA MET A 23 1.51 7.34 -12.30
C MET A 23 0.19 7.98 -11.89
N THR A 24 -0.62 8.44 -12.84
CA THR A 24 -1.89 9.11 -12.51
C THR A 24 -3.04 8.50 -13.29
N LEU A 25 -4.07 8.02 -12.60
CA LEU A 25 -5.39 7.82 -13.18
C LEU A 25 -6.11 9.17 -13.12
N ALA A 26 -5.99 9.96 -14.19
CA ALA A 26 -6.41 11.36 -14.19
C ALA A 26 -7.94 11.54 -14.29
N SER A 27 -8.63 10.60 -14.94
CA SER A 27 -10.09 10.59 -15.09
C SER A 27 -10.56 9.24 -15.62
N GLY A 28 -11.88 9.03 -15.67
CA GLY A 28 -12.49 7.83 -16.21
C GLY A 28 -12.45 6.64 -15.25
N THR A 29 -12.68 5.45 -15.79
CA THR A 29 -12.77 4.22 -14.99
C THR A 29 -11.63 3.27 -15.37
N MET A 30 -10.91 2.78 -14.37
CA MET A 30 -10.05 1.60 -14.46
C MET A 30 -10.69 0.48 -13.64
N THR A 31 -10.70 -0.73 -14.20
CA THR A 31 -11.18 -1.92 -13.50
C THR A 31 -10.09 -2.98 -13.52
N ILE A 32 -9.75 -3.49 -12.34
CA ILE A 32 -8.86 -4.63 -12.15
C ILE A 32 -9.76 -5.82 -11.84
N ALA A 33 -9.90 -6.73 -12.80
CA ALA A 33 -10.80 -7.87 -12.65
C ALA A 33 -10.25 -8.91 -11.65
N ALA A 34 -11.14 -9.68 -11.05
CA ALA A 34 -10.78 -10.82 -10.21
C ALA A 34 -9.79 -11.77 -10.91
N GLY A 35 -8.79 -12.22 -10.15
CA GLY A 35 -7.68 -13.03 -10.67
C GLY A 35 -6.59 -12.24 -11.42
N THR A 36 -6.69 -10.91 -11.49
CA THR A 36 -5.66 -10.02 -12.04
C THR A 36 -4.80 -9.46 -10.94
N THR A 37 -3.49 -9.39 -11.17
CA THR A 37 -2.55 -8.65 -10.32
C THR A 37 -1.98 -7.46 -11.09
N VAL A 38 -2.05 -6.27 -10.48
CA VAL A 38 -1.28 -5.09 -10.89
C VAL A 38 -0.10 -4.98 -9.94
N GLU A 39 1.12 -5.17 -10.46
CA GLU A 39 2.35 -5.07 -9.67
C GLU A 39 3.05 -3.74 -9.98
N LEU A 40 3.29 -2.94 -8.94
CA LEU A 40 4.05 -1.70 -9.02
C LEU A 40 5.49 -1.97 -8.58
N ILE A 41 6.42 -1.87 -9.52
CA ILE A 41 7.83 -2.16 -9.28
C ILE A 41 8.62 -0.85 -9.17
N GLY A 42 9.20 -0.62 -8.00
CA GLY A 42 10.00 0.57 -7.69
C GLY A 42 9.19 1.67 -6.98
N GLY A 43 9.80 2.84 -6.80
CA GLY A 43 9.19 3.97 -6.11
C GLY A 43 8.12 4.69 -6.94
N ILE A 44 7.00 4.02 -7.20
CA ILE A 44 5.86 4.56 -7.94
C ILE A 44 4.87 5.17 -6.94
N ASP A 45 4.55 6.45 -7.11
CA ASP A 45 3.40 7.09 -6.49
C ASP A 45 2.22 7.05 -7.46
N TRP A 46 1.25 6.17 -7.21
CA TRP A 46 0.05 6.04 -8.02
C TRP A 46 -1.08 6.92 -7.49
N GLN A 47 -1.33 8.02 -8.18
CA GLN A 47 -2.35 8.99 -7.85
C GLN A 47 -3.67 8.67 -8.56
N ILE A 48 -4.74 8.55 -7.79
CA ILE A 48 -6.12 8.44 -8.27
C ILE A 48 -6.72 9.83 -8.12
N ALA A 49 -6.86 10.54 -9.24
CA ALA A 49 -7.32 11.91 -9.24
C ALA A 49 -8.82 12.00 -8.90
N SER A 50 -9.25 13.15 -8.38
CA SER A 50 -10.66 13.42 -8.15
C SER A 50 -11.46 13.27 -9.46
N GLY A 51 -12.56 12.52 -9.40
CA GLY A 51 -13.41 12.22 -10.55
C GLY A 51 -12.92 11.04 -11.40
N ALA A 52 -11.80 10.40 -11.04
CA ALA A 52 -11.48 9.07 -11.50
C ALA A 52 -12.19 8.01 -10.65
N THR A 53 -12.33 6.81 -11.23
CA THR A 53 -12.90 5.63 -10.57
C THR A 53 -11.94 4.47 -10.76
N LEU A 54 -11.47 3.89 -9.65
CA LEU A 54 -10.74 2.62 -9.65
C LEU A 54 -11.60 1.56 -8.97
N VAL A 55 -11.97 0.53 -9.72
CA VAL A 55 -12.62 -0.68 -9.19
C VAL A 55 -11.59 -1.80 -9.16
N ASN A 56 -11.20 -2.22 -7.97
CA ASN A 56 -10.27 -3.31 -7.74
C ASN A 56 -11.04 -4.54 -7.24
N ASP A 57 -11.19 -5.55 -8.09
CA ASP A 57 -11.67 -6.89 -7.72
C ASP A 57 -10.53 -7.92 -7.70
N GLY A 58 -9.30 -7.48 -7.98
CA GLY A 58 -8.08 -8.30 -8.02
C GLY A 58 -7.11 -7.98 -6.90
N LEU A 59 -5.82 -7.99 -7.22
CA LEU A 59 -4.72 -7.63 -6.32
C LEU A 59 -3.94 -6.45 -6.89
N ILE A 60 -3.68 -5.44 -6.06
CA ILE A 60 -2.66 -4.41 -6.31
C ILE A 60 -1.48 -4.70 -5.37
N GLU A 61 -0.31 -4.96 -5.94
CA GLU A 61 0.92 -5.27 -5.22
C GLU A 61 1.88 -4.07 -5.30
N LEU A 62 2.16 -3.45 -4.16
CA LEU A 62 2.97 -2.22 -4.06
C LEU A 62 4.44 -2.47 -3.72
N GLY A 63 4.75 -3.67 -3.20
CA GLY A 63 6.05 -3.94 -2.62
C GLY A 63 6.41 -2.95 -1.50
N SER A 64 7.68 -2.53 -1.44
CA SER A 64 8.24 -1.76 -0.32
C SER A 64 8.40 -0.27 -0.56
N THR A 65 8.16 0.20 -1.80
CA THR A 65 8.46 1.58 -2.18
C THR A 65 7.37 2.26 -2.99
N ALA A 66 6.42 1.52 -3.55
CA ALA A 66 5.28 2.13 -4.21
C ALA A 66 4.22 2.58 -3.19
N SER A 67 3.44 3.58 -3.55
CA SER A 67 2.31 4.09 -2.78
C SER A 67 1.11 4.35 -3.67
N ILE A 68 -0.07 4.34 -3.07
CA ILE A 68 -1.32 4.80 -3.68
C ILE A 68 -1.75 6.07 -2.96
N ALA A 69 -2.23 7.05 -3.73
CA ALA A 69 -2.87 8.25 -3.20
C ALA A 69 -4.29 8.39 -3.78
N GLU A 70 -5.29 8.20 -2.92
CA GLU A 70 -6.70 8.39 -3.24
C GLU A 70 -7.09 9.87 -3.03
N SER A 71 -7.59 10.53 -4.08
CA SER A 71 -8.19 11.86 -3.90
C SER A 71 -9.52 11.74 -3.16
N SER A 72 -9.89 12.79 -2.41
CA SER A 72 -11.16 12.77 -1.69
C SER A 72 -12.35 12.63 -2.65
N GLY A 73 -13.32 11.79 -2.26
CA GLY A 73 -14.48 11.40 -3.06
C GLY A 73 -14.17 10.41 -4.19
N SER A 74 -12.93 9.92 -4.29
CA SER A 74 -12.50 8.91 -5.25
C SER A 74 -11.78 7.74 -4.56
N PRO A 75 -12.39 7.08 -3.57
CA PRO A 75 -11.81 5.89 -2.96
C PRO A 75 -11.75 4.74 -3.97
N ILE A 76 -10.81 3.82 -3.76
CA ILE A 76 -10.79 2.52 -4.42
C ILE A 76 -12.01 1.72 -3.94
N THR A 77 -12.68 1.09 -4.90
CA THR A 77 -13.89 0.29 -4.66
C THR A 77 -13.70 -1.13 -5.18
N GLY A 78 -14.69 -2.00 -4.99
CA GLY A 78 -14.63 -3.41 -5.41
C GLY A 78 -14.43 -4.37 -4.24
N ALA A 79 -14.09 -5.63 -4.54
CA ALA A 79 -13.91 -6.69 -3.55
C ALA A 79 -12.46 -7.22 -3.46
N GLY A 80 -11.52 -6.54 -4.13
CA GLY A 80 -10.11 -6.90 -4.18
C GLY A 80 -9.31 -6.47 -2.95
N THR A 81 -7.99 -6.55 -3.09
CA THR A 81 -7.04 -6.19 -2.03
C THR A 81 -5.87 -5.38 -2.57
N GLU A 82 -5.31 -4.54 -1.72
CA GLU A 82 -4.01 -3.91 -1.90
C GLU A 82 -3.01 -4.49 -0.89
N HIS A 83 -1.78 -4.70 -1.32
CA HIS A 83 -0.73 -5.27 -0.51
C HIS A 83 0.53 -4.41 -0.55
N ALA A 84 1.06 -4.09 0.63
CA ALA A 84 2.33 -3.42 0.84
C ALA A 84 3.18 -4.23 1.82
N ALA A 85 4.47 -4.37 1.52
CA ALA A 85 5.39 -5.13 2.37
C ALA A 85 6.72 -4.41 2.46
N GLY A 86 7.37 -4.42 3.61
CA GLY A 86 8.60 -3.68 3.80
C GLY A 86 9.32 -4.03 5.08
N ASP A 87 10.21 -3.12 5.51
CA ASP A 87 10.96 -3.23 6.75
C ASP A 87 10.93 -1.90 7.51
N LEU A 88 10.55 -1.98 8.78
CA LEU A 88 10.57 -0.87 9.74
C LEU A 88 11.53 -1.24 10.87
N SER A 89 12.83 -1.17 10.56
CA SER A 89 13.93 -1.63 11.42
C SER A 89 14.39 -0.63 12.49
N ALA A 90 13.70 0.50 12.64
CA ALA A 90 13.93 1.53 13.65
C ALA A 90 12.58 2.06 14.17
N PRO A 91 12.55 2.78 15.31
CA PRO A 91 11.35 3.51 15.74
C PRO A 91 10.79 4.38 14.61
N PHE A 92 9.48 4.45 14.51
CA PHE A 92 8.78 5.19 13.47
C PHE A 92 7.54 5.89 14.02
N SER A 93 7.10 6.94 13.33
CA SER A 93 5.94 7.75 13.70
C SER A 93 5.20 8.15 12.45
N GLU A 94 3.88 8.01 12.50
CA GLU A 94 2.95 8.42 11.43
C GLU A 94 3.31 7.84 10.05
N VAL A 95 3.73 6.57 10.00
CA VAL A 95 4.03 5.89 8.74
C VAL A 95 2.76 5.26 8.17
N ASP A 96 2.46 5.52 6.91
CA ASP A 96 1.37 4.88 6.15
C ASP A 96 1.95 3.99 5.04
N PRO A 97 2.21 2.69 5.32
CA PRO A 97 2.84 1.81 4.35
C PRO A 97 1.98 1.67 3.09
N GLY A 98 2.56 2.03 1.94
CA GLY A 98 1.87 1.96 0.64
C GLY A 98 0.75 2.98 0.45
N GLY A 99 0.55 3.94 1.37
CA GLY A 99 -0.57 4.88 1.31
C GLY A 99 -1.93 4.17 1.46
N LEU A 100 -1.96 3.08 2.22
CA LEU A 100 -3.16 2.25 2.36
C LEU A 100 -4.16 2.84 3.37
N GLY A 101 -3.79 3.87 4.14
CA GLY A 101 -4.68 4.50 5.11
C GLY A 101 -4.66 3.82 6.48
N LEU A 102 -3.65 2.99 6.76
CA LEU A 102 -3.36 2.48 8.11
C LEU A 102 -2.07 3.14 8.59
N VAL A 103 -2.21 4.19 9.40
CA VAL A 103 -1.09 4.95 9.94
C VAL A 103 -0.57 4.28 11.21
N LEU A 104 0.72 4.00 11.24
CA LEU A 104 1.40 3.26 12.29
C LEU A 104 2.41 4.15 13.02
N THR A 105 2.45 4.04 14.35
CA THR A 105 3.45 4.67 15.21
C THR A 105 3.97 3.68 16.24
N MET A 106 5.30 3.63 16.41
CA MET A 106 5.93 2.73 17.37
C MET A 106 7.31 3.24 17.83
N PRO A 107 7.61 3.26 19.14
CA PRO A 107 8.92 3.68 19.66
C PRO A 107 10.00 2.59 19.54
N ALA A 108 9.81 1.61 18.66
CA ALA A 108 10.70 0.47 18.45
C ALA A 108 10.60 -0.02 17.00
N ALA A 109 11.56 -0.84 16.58
CA ALA A 109 11.49 -1.54 15.30
C ALA A 109 10.32 -2.54 15.29
N LEU A 110 9.55 -2.54 14.19
CA LEU A 110 8.57 -3.58 13.87
C LEU A 110 9.22 -4.74 13.10
N GLY A 111 10.34 -4.47 12.43
CA GLY A 111 11.00 -5.41 11.52
C GLY A 111 10.29 -5.50 10.18
N THR A 112 10.38 -6.66 9.54
CA THR A 112 9.70 -6.91 8.27
C THR A 112 8.20 -6.98 8.49
N PHE A 113 7.42 -6.39 7.60
CA PHE A 113 5.96 -6.41 7.66
C PHE A 113 5.32 -6.74 6.31
N ASP A 114 4.09 -7.24 6.40
CA ASP A 114 3.14 -7.54 5.32
C ASP A 114 1.81 -6.90 5.72
N LEU A 115 1.36 -5.91 4.95
CA LEU A 115 0.14 -5.15 5.17
C LEU A 115 -0.80 -5.36 3.99
N VAL A 116 -1.95 -5.96 4.27
CA VAL A 116 -3.05 -6.06 3.31
C VAL A 116 -4.17 -5.13 3.73
N ARG A 117 -4.66 -4.33 2.79
CA ARG A 117 -5.95 -3.66 2.86
C ARG A 117 -6.92 -4.39 1.94
N GLY A 118 -8.11 -4.69 2.41
CA GLY A 118 -9.17 -5.23 1.56
C GLY A 118 -10.47 -4.48 1.75
N HIS A 119 -11.32 -4.58 0.73
CA HIS A 119 -12.60 -3.88 0.68
C HIS A 119 -13.74 -4.87 0.61
N THR A 120 -14.90 -4.47 1.12
CA THR A 120 -16.14 -5.21 0.93
C THR A 120 -17.26 -4.21 0.70
N PRO A 121 -17.92 -4.24 -0.47
CA PRO A 121 -19.10 -3.44 -0.69
C PRO A 121 -20.20 -3.85 0.28
N LEU A 122 -20.76 -2.88 0.98
CA LEU A 122 -21.87 -3.06 1.90
C LEU A 122 -23.11 -2.39 1.32
N LEU A 123 -24.20 -3.15 1.21
CA LEU A 123 -25.49 -2.60 0.82
C LEU A 123 -26.30 -2.26 2.08
N ALA A 124 -26.43 -0.97 2.37
CA ALA A 124 -27.39 -0.48 3.34
C ALA A 124 -28.76 -0.32 2.66
N ASN A 125 -29.78 -0.98 3.23
CA ASN A 125 -31.18 -0.89 2.79
C ASN A 125 -31.40 -1.14 1.28
N GLY A 126 -30.55 -1.95 0.65
CA GLY A 126 -30.71 -2.42 -0.74
C GLY A 126 -30.40 -1.40 -1.84
N SER A 127 -29.98 -0.17 -1.52
CA SER A 127 -29.78 0.89 -2.51
C SER A 127 -28.61 1.84 -2.25
N ILE A 128 -28.03 1.83 -1.04
CA ILE A 128 -26.90 2.70 -0.67
C ILE A 128 -25.69 1.81 -0.47
N GLU A 129 -24.72 1.91 -1.37
CA GLU A 129 -23.46 1.17 -1.30
C GLU A 129 -22.46 1.96 -0.46
N SER A 130 -21.99 1.38 0.63
CA SER A 130 -20.85 1.83 1.43
C SER A 130 -19.68 0.85 1.27
N ILE A 131 -18.49 1.22 1.74
CA ILE A 131 -17.28 0.39 1.62
C ILE A 131 -16.79 0.06 3.02
N ALA A 132 -16.77 -1.22 3.37
CA ALA A 132 -16.06 -1.69 4.56
C ALA A 132 -14.61 -1.97 4.22
N ARG A 133 -13.69 -1.33 4.94
CA ARG A 133 -12.26 -1.63 4.88
C ARG A 133 -11.86 -2.57 6.01
N TRP A 134 -11.01 -3.52 5.70
CA TRP A 134 -10.32 -4.34 6.70
C TRP A 134 -8.83 -4.33 6.43
N TYR A 135 -8.04 -4.52 7.49
CA TYR A 135 -6.59 -4.56 7.42
C TYR A 135 -6.07 -5.85 8.05
N ARG A 136 -5.04 -6.44 7.44
CA ARG A 136 -4.25 -7.51 8.03
C ARG A 136 -2.80 -7.07 8.01
N LEU A 137 -2.24 -6.81 9.19
CA LEU A 137 -0.83 -6.53 9.41
C LEU A 137 -0.16 -7.77 10.03
N GLN A 138 0.84 -8.31 9.36
CA GLN A 138 1.74 -9.33 9.89
C GLN A 138 3.13 -8.73 10.01
N ALA A 139 3.82 -8.99 11.12
CA ALA A 139 5.17 -8.48 11.36
C ALA A 139 6.08 -9.55 11.96
N SER A 140 7.36 -9.47 11.65
CA SER A 140 8.40 -10.34 12.19
C SER A 140 9.69 -9.55 12.46
N PRO A 141 10.22 -9.57 13.70
CA PRO A 141 9.66 -10.22 14.90
C PRO A 141 8.36 -9.54 15.36
N VAL A 142 7.53 -10.22 16.16
CA VAL A 142 6.39 -9.56 16.83
C VAL A 142 6.94 -8.79 18.03
N PRO A 143 7.02 -7.44 17.98
CA PRO A 143 7.55 -6.69 19.10
C PRO A 143 6.63 -6.81 20.32
N GLY A 144 7.20 -6.83 21.52
CA GLY A 144 6.44 -6.78 22.77
C GLY A 144 5.94 -5.39 23.17
N ASN A 145 6.21 -4.36 22.35
CA ASN A 145 5.79 -2.98 22.62
C ASN A 145 4.40 -2.72 22.02
N ALA A 146 3.71 -1.70 22.54
CA ALA A 146 2.46 -1.23 21.96
C ALA A 146 2.71 -0.64 20.57
N LEU A 147 1.86 -1.02 19.62
CA LEU A 147 1.75 -0.43 18.28
C LEU A 147 0.50 0.44 18.26
N ASP A 148 0.68 1.73 17.99
CA ASP A 148 -0.44 2.66 17.81
C ASP A 148 -0.85 2.63 16.33
N MET A 149 -2.17 2.50 16.09
CA MET A 149 -2.75 2.40 14.75
C MET A 149 -3.89 3.40 14.60
N VAL A 150 -3.89 4.15 13.50
CA VAL A 150 -4.97 5.06 13.11
C VAL A 150 -5.48 4.66 11.74
N LEU A 151 -6.79 4.45 11.62
CA LEU A 151 -7.44 4.10 10.36
C LEU A 151 -8.01 5.35 9.72
N HIS A 152 -7.60 5.63 8.50
CA HIS A 152 -8.17 6.70 7.67
C HIS A 152 -9.15 6.09 6.66
N TYR A 153 -10.23 6.83 6.42
CA TYR A 153 -11.23 6.52 5.41
C TYR A 153 -11.74 7.82 4.79
N ASP A 154 -12.22 7.77 3.56
CA ASP A 154 -12.89 8.90 2.93
C ASP A 154 -14.37 8.93 3.38
N PRO A 155 -14.92 10.10 3.77
CA PRO A 155 -16.31 10.18 4.25
C PRO A 155 -17.35 9.66 3.25
N THR A 156 -17.07 9.69 1.94
CA THR A 156 -17.96 9.16 0.91
C THR A 156 -18.10 7.64 0.98
N GLU A 157 -17.14 6.93 1.58
CA GLU A 157 -17.18 5.48 1.79
C GLU A 157 -18.30 5.07 2.74
N LEU A 158 -18.73 5.95 3.64
CA LEU A 158 -19.83 5.68 4.54
C LEU A 158 -21.20 5.82 3.87
N ASN A 159 -21.29 6.65 2.82
CA ASN A 159 -22.53 6.94 2.09
C ASN A 159 -23.74 7.23 3.01
N GLY A 160 -23.50 7.97 4.11
CA GLY A 160 -24.51 8.32 5.11
C GLY A 160 -24.71 7.29 6.24
N GLY A 161 -23.93 6.22 6.28
CA GLY A 161 -23.83 5.30 7.41
C GLY A 161 -22.87 5.77 8.51
N ASP A 162 -22.90 5.09 9.65
CA ASP A 162 -21.91 5.28 10.72
C ASP A 162 -20.66 4.42 10.45
N PRO A 163 -19.46 4.88 10.85
CA PRO A 163 -18.26 4.04 10.81
C PRO A 163 -18.44 2.84 11.75
N ALA A 164 -18.22 1.63 11.22
CA ALA A 164 -18.33 0.37 11.97
C ALA A 164 -17.11 0.08 12.85
#